data_AF-A0A2J8JV27-F1
#
_entry.id   AF-A0A2J8JV27-F1
#
_cell.length_a   1.000
_cell.length_b   1.000
_cell.length_c   1.000
_cell.angle_alpha   90.00
_cell.angle_beta   90.00
_cell.angle_gamma   90.00
#
_symmetry.space_group_name_H-M   'P 1'
#
loop_
_entity.id
_entity.type
_entity.pdbx_description
1 polymer ?
#
loop_
_entity_poly.entity_id
_entity_poly.type
_entity_poly.pdbx_seq_one_letter_code
_entity_poly.pdbx_strand_id
1 'polypeptide(L)'
;QTQDVPLPAPEAPSPDELAGGVILGVALWLRHDPQTTNLLYLELGDKPAPNTFYVGIYILIAVGAVMMFVGFLGCYGAIQESQCLLGTFFTCLVILFACEVAAGIWGFVNKDQIAKDVKQFYDQALQQAVVDDDANNAKAVVKTFHET
;
A
#
# COMPACT_ATOMS: atom_id res chain seq x y z
N GLN A 1 34.71 35.48 -26.38
CA GLN A 1 33.36 34.98 -26.72
C GLN A 1 33.08 33.76 -25.86
N THR A 2 32.54 34.00 -24.67
CA THR A 2 31.95 32.97 -23.80
C THR A 2 30.51 32.83 -24.23
N GLN A 3 30.16 31.67 -24.78
CA GLN A 3 28.78 31.34 -25.13
C GLN A 3 28.08 30.92 -23.84
N ASP A 4 27.28 31.83 -23.28
CA ASP A 4 26.35 31.54 -22.20
C ASP A 4 25.34 30.50 -22.70
N VAL A 5 25.61 29.23 -22.40
CA VAL A 5 24.62 28.15 -22.51
C VAL A 5 23.58 28.42 -21.42
N PRO A 6 22.30 28.61 -21.76
CA PRO A 6 21.25 28.72 -20.76
C PRO A 6 21.25 27.46 -19.89
N LEU A 7 21.43 27.62 -18.57
CA LEU A 7 21.18 26.55 -17.61
C LEU A 7 19.74 26.04 -17.82
N PRO A 8 19.52 24.71 -17.96
CA PRO A 8 18.18 24.18 -17.94
C PRO A 8 17.53 24.55 -16.60
N ALA A 9 16.35 25.18 -16.67
CA ALA A 9 15.51 25.42 -15.50
C ALA A 9 15.22 24.08 -14.80
N PRO A 10 14.99 24.06 -13.47
CA PRO A 10 14.58 22.84 -12.78
C PRO A 10 13.30 22.31 -13.44
N GLU A 11 13.39 21.16 -14.11
CA GLU A 11 12.24 20.45 -14.64
C GLU A 11 11.30 20.15 -13.46
N ALA A 12 10.10 20.74 -13.51
CA ALA A 12 9.05 20.40 -12.55
C ALA A 12 8.72 18.91 -12.70
N PRO A 13 8.60 18.15 -11.61
CA PRO A 13 8.35 16.72 -11.67
C PRO A 13 7.04 16.44 -12.42
N SER A 14 7.07 15.41 -13.26
CA SER A 14 5.95 14.95 -14.06
C SER A 14 4.83 14.38 -13.15
N PRO A 15 3.54 14.50 -13.53
CA PRO A 15 2.41 14.05 -12.69
C PRO A 15 2.42 12.54 -12.38
N ASP A 16 3.16 11.73 -13.16
CA ASP A 16 3.28 10.28 -13.01
C ASP A 16 4.27 9.86 -11.90
N GLU A 17 5.35 10.60 -11.65
CA GLU A 17 6.27 10.35 -10.53
C GLU A 17 5.63 10.66 -9.17
N LEU A 18 4.70 11.62 -9.14
CA LEU A 18 3.94 12.00 -7.96
C LEU A 18 3.02 10.88 -7.48
N ALA A 19 2.48 10.06 -8.38
CA ALA A 19 1.57 8.98 -8.00
C ALA A 19 2.25 7.92 -7.13
N GLY A 20 3.49 7.53 -7.48
CA GLY A 20 4.28 6.60 -6.67
C GLY A 20 4.58 7.19 -5.28
N GLY A 21 5.12 8.41 -5.24
CA GLY A 21 5.44 9.11 -4.00
C GLY A 21 4.22 9.33 -3.09
N VAL A 22 3.04 9.58 -3.66
CA VAL A 22 1.77 9.71 -2.92
C VAL A 22 1.35 8.36 -2.33
N ILE A 23 1.41 7.26 -3.09
CA ILE A 23 1.05 5.92 -2.57
C ILE A 23 1.97 5.52 -1.41
N LEU A 24 3.26 5.79 -1.52
CA LEU A 24 4.23 5.51 -0.47
C LEU A 24 4.10 6.44 0.71
N GLY A 25 3.84 7.72 0.47
CA GLY A 25 3.52 8.69 1.50
C GLY A 25 2.29 8.24 2.29
N VAL A 26 1.24 7.79 1.62
CA VAL A 26 0.02 7.25 2.24
C VAL A 26 0.31 5.94 3.00
N ALA A 27 1.10 5.03 2.45
CA ALA A 27 1.47 3.78 3.11
C ALA A 27 2.35 3.98 4.35
N LEU A 28 3.33 4.89 4.27
CA LEU A 28 4.19 5.29 5.39
C LEU A 28 3.41 6.08 6.44
N TRP A 29 2.51 6.98 6.02
CA TRP A 29 1.59 7.69 6.90
C TRP A 29 0.72 6.70 7.68
N LEU A 30 0.09 5.73 7.00
CA LEU A 30 -0.69 4.66 7.63
C LEU A 30 0.11 3.80 8.61
N ARG A 31 1.40 3.57 8.34
CA ARG A 31 2.28 2.71 9.15
C ARG A 31 2.90 3.42 10.35
N HIS A 32 3.21 4.69 10.19
CA HIS A 32 4.01 5.48 11.13
C HIS A 32 3.15 6.36 12.02
N ASP A 33 1.98 6.79 11.57
CA ASP A 33 1.05 7.54 12.39
C ASP A 33 0.23 6.58 13.29
N PRO A 34 0.54 6.50 14.60
CA PRO A 34 -0.14 5.58 15.49
C PRO A 34 -1.63 5.92 15.62
N GLN A 35 -2.08 7.15 15.34
CA GLN A 35 -3.50 7.49 15.37
C GLN A 35 -4.22 6.89 14.16
N THR A 36 -3.59 6.86 12.98
CA THR A 36 -4.19 6.28 11.77
C THR A 36 -4.18 4.75 11.80
N THR A 37 -3.11 4.12 12.29
CA THR A 37 -3.08 2.66 12.50
C THR A 37 -4.03 2.24 13.62
N ASN A 38 -4.16 3.03 14.69
CA ASN A 38 -5.15 2.76 15.75
C ASN A 38 -6.58 3.09 15.30
N LEU A 39 -6.82 4.08 14.44
CA LEU A 39 -8.14 4.37 13.88
C LEU A 39 -8.58 3.31 12.88
N LEU A 40 -7.69 2.82 12.02
CA LEU A 40 -7.97 1.67 11.14
C LEU A 40 -8.17 0.38 11.97
N TYR A 41 -7.48 0.25 13.10
CA TYR A 41 -7.64 -0.85 14.06
C TYR A 41 -8.91 -0.72 14.93
N LEU A 42 -9.34 0.50 15.26
CA LEU A 42 -10.56 0.81 16.03
C LEU A 42 -11.82 0.79 15.15
N GLU A 43 -11.78 1.31 13.93
CA GLU A 43 -12.88 1.18 12.95
C GLU A 43 -13.10 -0.28 12.57
N LEU A 44 -12.03 -1.07 12.49
CA LEU A 44 -12.17 -2.49 12.26
C LEU A 44 -12.37 -3.28 13.53
N GLY A 45 -12.07 -2.83 14.75
CA GLY A 45 -12.65 -3.34 16.01
C GLY A 45 -11.67 -3.84 17.08
N ASP A 46 -11.95 -3.46 18.33
CA ASP A 46 -11.17 -3.62 19.58
C ASP A 46 -11.11 -5.08 20.10
N LYS A 47 -10.96 -6.06 19.20
CA LYS A 47 -10.74 -7.48 19.53
C LYS A 47 -9.44 -7.94 18.87
N PRO A 48 -8.68 -8.87 19.49
CA PRO A 48 -7.37 -9.28 18.98
C PRO A 48 -7.48 -9.63 17.51
N ALA A 49 -6.87 -8.79 16.66
CA ALA A 49 -7.06 -8.88 15.22
C ALA A 49 -6.66 -10.27 14.74
N PRO A 50 -7.50 -10.95 13.94
CA PRO A 50 -7.10 -12.21 13.34
C PRO A 50 -5.83 -11.99 12.53
N ASN A 51 -4.87 -12.92 12.63
CA ASN A 51 -3.55 -12.84 11.97
C ASN A 51 -3.63 -12.46 10.48
N THR A 52 -4.77 -12.80 9.85
CA THR A 52 -5.20 -12.44 8.51
C THR A 52 -5.12 -10.93 8.24
N PHE A 53 -5.61 -10.03 9.11
CA PHE A 53 -5.56 -8.58 8.84
C PHE A 53 -4.13 -8.02 8.72
N TYR A 54 -3.23 -8.49 9.58
CA TYR A 54 -1.81 -8.12 9.52
C TYR A 54 -1.17 -8.52 8.18
N VAL A 55 -1.52 -9.71 7.67
CA VAL A 55 -1.02 -10.19 6.37
C VAL A 55 -1.38 -9.20 5.25
N GLY A 56 -2.59 -8.65 5.23
CA GLY A 56 -3.01 -7.65 4.24
C GLY A 56 -2.18 -6.36 4.29
N ILE A 57 -1.93 -5.82 5.48
CA ILE A 57 -1.12 -4.61 5.66
C ILE A 57 0.34 -4.84 5.23
N TYR A 58 0.93 -5.99 5.60
CA TYR A 58 2.29 -6.32 5.19
C TYR A 58 2.44 -6.45 3.67
N ILE A 59 1.44 -7.03 2.99
CA ILE A 59 1.41 -7.10 1.52
C ILE A 59 1.35 -5.69 0.92
N LEU A 60 0.49 -4.81 1.45
CA LEU A 60 0.35 -3.43 0.96
C LEU A 60 1.67 -2.63 1.11
N ILE A 61 2.36 -2.79 2.23
CA ILE A 61 3.68 -2.17 2.48
C ILE A 61 4.73 -2.72 1.51
N ALA A 62 4.77 -4.04 1.31
CA ALA A 62 5.73 -4.68 0.41
C ALA A 62 5.55 -4.23 -1.04
N VAL A 63 4.31 -4.22 -1.54
CA VAL A 63 3.98 -3.75 -2.90
C VAL A 63 4.33 -2.28 -3.06
N GLY A 64 3.97 -1.44 -2.09
CA GLY A 64 4.31 -0.01 -2.10
C GLY A 64 5.82 0.22 -2.19
N ALA A 65 6.60 -0.47 -1.35
CA ALA A 65 8.06 -0.36 -1.35
C ALA A 65 8.66 -0.77 -2.71
N VAL A 66 8.22 -1.88 -3.30
CA VAL A 66 8.70 -2.32 -4.62
C VAL A 66 8.38 -1.27 -5.69
N MET A 67 7.16 -0.71 -5.69
CA MET A 67 6.78 0.38 -6.61
C MET A 67 7.67 1.63 -6.42
N MET A 68 8.08 1.96 -5.18
CA MET A 68 9.04 3.06 -4.92
C MET A 68 10.37 2.83 -5.60
N PHE A 69 10.94 1.65 -5.38
CA PHE A 69 12.27 1.31 -5.86
C PHE A 69 12.30 1.25 -7.38
N VAL A 70 11.27 0.65 -7.98
CA VAL A 70 11.13 0.57 -9.45
C VAL A 70 10.94 1.96 -10.05
N GLY A 71 10.10 2.81 -9.44
CA GLY A 71 9.90 4.19 -9.87
C GLY A 71 11.19 5.00 -9.81
N PHE A 72 11.90 4.96 -8.68
CA PHE A 72 13.18 5.65 -8.49
C PHE A 72 14.22 5.20 -9.52
N LEU A 73 14.35 3.91 -9.79
CA LEU A 73 15.27 3.40 -10.83
C LEU A 73 14.88 3.88 -12.24
N GLY A 74 13.59 4.02 -12.52
CA GLY A 74 13.10 4.62 -13.77
C GLY A 74 13.48 6.09 -13.92
N CYS A 75 13.25 6.89 -12.88
CA CYS A 75 13.58 8.33 -12.87
C CYS A 75 15.09 8.56 -13.00
N TYR A 76 15.90 7.82 -12.24
CA TYR A 76 17.36 7.88 -12.35
C TYR A 76 17.85 7.41 -13.73
N GLY A 77 17.15 6.48 -14.38
CA GLY A 77 17.49 5.96 -15.70
C GLY A 77 17.16 6.92 -16.83
N ALA A 78 16.19 7.81 -16.64
CA ALA A 78 15.89 8.88 -17.58
C ALA A 78 16.91 10.04 -17.47
N ILE A 79 17.32 10.39 -16.24
CA ILE A 79 18.27 11.50 -15.97
C ILE A 79 19.70 11.11 -16.38
N GLN A 80 20.07 9.85 -16.19
CA GLN A 80 21.38 9.35 -16.55
C GLN A 80 21.29 8.72 -17.94
N GLU A 81 21.77 9.38 -18.99
CA GLU A 81 21.90 8.85 -20.39
C GLU A 81 22.75 7.55 -20.48
N SER A 82 23.01 6.87 -19.37
CA SER A 82 23.67 5.59 -19.27
C SER A 82 22.73 4.46 -19.63
N GLN A 83 23.03 3.79 -20.76
CA GLN A 83 22.32 2.58 -21.21
C GLN A 83 22.33 1.43 -20.17
N CYS A 84 23.27 1.44 -19.21
CA CYS A 84 23.35 0.43 -18.17
C CYS A 84 22.15 0.50 -17.20
N LEU A 85 21.73 1.71 -16.81
CA LEU A 85 20.63 1.87 -15.86
C LEU A 85 19.27 1.54 -16.51
N LEU A 86 19.10 1.92 -17.78
CA LEU A 86 17.93 1.55 -18.57
C LEU A 86 17.82 0.03 -18.77
N GLY A 87 18.96 -0.66 -18.95
CA GLY A 87 19.03 -2.12 -19.02
C GLY A 87 18.60 -2.79 -17.70
N THR A 88 19.02 -2.25 -16.55
CA THR A 88 18.56 -2.76 -15.25
C THR A 88 17.07 -2.54 -15.02
N PHE A 89 16.54 -1.38 -15.41
CA PHE A 89 15.11 -1.10 -15.32
C PHE A 89 14.29 -2.07 -16.18
N PHE A 90 14.68 -2.26 -17.43
CA PHE A 90 14.03 -3.22 -18.32
C PHE A 90 14.09 -4.66 -17.77
N THR A 91 15.23 -5.07 -17.24
CA THR A 91 15.39 -6.39 -16.63
C THR A 91 14.48 -6.57 -15.41
N CYS A 92 14.40 -5.56 -14.54
CA CYS A 92 13.47 -5.55 -13.40
C CYS A 92 12.01 -5.68 -13.88
N LEU A 93 11.61 -4.92 -14.91
CA LEU A 93 10.25 -5.01 -15.46
C LEU A 93 9.95 -6.41 -16.03
N VAL A 94 10.90 -7.02 -16.74
CA VAL A 94 10.72 -8.39 -17.27
C VAL A 94 10.56 -9.40 -16.12
N ILE A 95 11.32 -9.25 -15.05
CA ILE A 95 11.19 -10.10 -13.86
C ILE A 95 9.80 -9.91 -13.20
N LEU A 96 9.36 -8.66 -13.04
CA LEU A 96 8.03 -8.37 -12.48
C LEU A 96 6.91 -8.95 -13.35
N PHE A 97 7.01 -8.80 -14.67
CA PHE A 97 6.04 -9.39 -15.60
C PHE A 97 6.01 -10.92 -15.49
N ALA A 98 7.17 -11.57 -15.40
CA ALA A 98 7.24 -13.01 -15.19
C ALA A 98 6.61 -13.44 -13.86
N CYS A 99 6.88 -12.69 -12.77
CA CYS A 99 6.26 -12.92 -11.47
C CYS A 99 4.74 -12.74 -11.51
N GLU A 100 4.24 -11.72 -12.22
CA GLU A 100 2.81 -11.43 -12.33
C GLU A 100 2.08 -12.51 -13.14
N VAL A 101 2.69 -12.99 -14.24
CA VAL A 101 2.18 -14.14 -14.99
C VAL A 101 2.19 -15.41 -14.12
N ALA A 102 3.27 -15.67 -13.38
CA ALA A 102 3.36 -16.83 -12.49
C ALA A 102 2.30 -16.77 -11.37
N ALA A 103 2.13 -15.61 -10.74
CA ALA A 103 1.11 -15.36 -9.73
C ALA A 103 -0.31 -15.47 -10.31
N GLY A 104 -0.53 -14.98 -11.53
CA GLY A 104 -1.80 -15.09 -12.24
C GLY A 104 -2.17 -16.53 -12.56
N ILE A 105 -1.22 -17.33 -13.05
CA ILE A 105 -1.43 -18.76 -13.30
C ILE A 105 -1.70 -19.50 -11.99
N TRP A 106 -0.86 -19.26 -10.96
CA TRP A 106 -1.02 -19.90 -9.65
C TRP A 106 -2.37 -19.54 -9.02
N GLY A 107 -2.77 -18.28 -9.12
CA GLY A 107 -4.05 -17.80 -8.61
C GLY A 107 -5.25 -18.30 -9.40
N PHE A 108 -5.12 -18.50 -10.71
CA PHE A 108 -6.16 -19.11 -11.52
C PHE A 108 -6.36 -20.60 -11.16
N VAL A 109 -5.26 -21.35 -11.00
CA VAL A 109 -5.31 -22.76 -10.62
C VAL A 109 -5.86 -22.94 -9.20
N ASN A 110 -5.56 -22.02 -8.29
CA ASN A 110 -6.00 -22.05 -6.89
C ASN A 110 -7.11 -21.05 -6.58
N LYS A 111 -7.93 -20.69 -7.58
CA LYS A 111 -8.97 -19.65 -7.46
C LYS A 111 -9.92 -19.87 -6.28
N ASP A 112 -10.25 -21.13 -5.98
CA ASP A 112 -11.19 -21.47 -4.91
C ASP A 112 -10.58 -21.26 -3.53
N GLN A 113 -9.26 -21.41 -3.41
CA GLN A 113 -8.53 -21.13 -2.18
C GLN A 113 -8.37 -19.62 -1.98
N ILE A 114 -7.97 -18.89 -3.03
CA ILE A 114 -7.84 -17.43 -2.96
C ILE A 114 -9.21 -16.78 -2.67
N ALA A 115 -10.30 -17.26 -3.29
CA ALA A 115 -11.63 -16.74 -3.02
C ALA A 115 -12.08 -16.98 -1.57
N LYS A 116 -11.74 -18.14 -0.99
CA LYS A 116 -12.01 -18.44 0.42
C LYS A 116 -11.20 -17.53 1.34
N ASP A 117 -9.91 -17.37 1.05
CA ASP A 117 -9.05 -16.49 1.82
C ASP A 117 -9.61 -15.07 1.79
N VAL A 118 -9.80 -14.48 0.60
CA VAL A 118 -10.34 -13.11 0.42
C VAL A 118 -11.71 -12.94 1.11
N LYS A 119 -12.60 -13.92 0.98
CA LYS A 119 -13.90 -13.88 1.68
C LYS A 119 -13.70 -13.88 3.18
N GLN A 120 -12.80 -14.71 3.71
CA GLN A 120 -12.50 -14.74 5.13
C GLN A 120 -11.89 -13.42 5.62
N PHE A 121 -11.00 -12.79 4.84
CA PHE A 121 -10.50 -11.44 5.13
C PHE A 121 -11.66 -10.43 5.24
N TYR A 122 -12.60 -10.47 4.30
CA TYR A 122 -13.75 -9.56 4.27
C TYR A 122 -14.73 -9.81 5.41
N ASP A 123 -15.10 -11.07 5.65
CA ASP A 123 -16.02 -11.45 6.73
C ASP A 123 -15.43 -11.09 8.09
N GLN A 124 -14.11 -11.27 8.27
CA GLN A 124 -13.41 -10.84 9.49
C GLN A 124 -13.42 -9.33 9.66
N ALA A 125 -13.14 -8.58 8.59
CA ALA A 125 -13.17 -7.13 8.61
C ALA A 125 -14.57 -6.58 8.95
N LEU A 126 -15.61 -7.15 8.34
CA LEU A 126 -17.00 -6.75 8.55
C LEU A 126 -17.50 -7.11 9.96
N GLN A 127 -17.20 -8.34 10.40
CA GLN A 127 -17.60 -8.79 11.74
C GLN A 127 -16.97 -7.93 12.82
N GLN A 128 -15.70 -7.56 12.65
CA GLN A 128 -14.97 -6.78 13.63
C GLN A 128 -15.53 -5.33 13.67
N ALA A 129 -15.91 -4.74 12.53
CA ALA A 129 -16.59 -3.43 12.45
C ALA A 129 -18.00 -3.42 13.11
N VAL A 130 -18.84 -4.44 12.86
CA VAL A 130 -20.19 -4.54 13.46
C VAL A 130 -20.10 -4.71 14.98
N VAL A 131 -19.17 -5.54 15.44
CA VAL A 131 -18.97 -5.81 16.87
C VAL A 131 -18.51 -4.56 17.63
N ASP A 132 -17.73 -3.69 17.00
CA ASP A 132 -17.26 -2.46 17.64
C ASP A 132 -18.41 -1.45 17.81
N ASP A 133 -19.28 -1.31 16.81
CA ASP A 133 -20.47 -0.44 16.88
C ASP A 133 -21.40 -0.85 18.03
N ASP A 134 -21.72 -2.13 18.16
CA ASP A 134 -22.54 -2.65 19.27
C ASP A 134 -21.90 -2.41 20.64
N ALA A 135 -20.58 -2.62 20.75
CA ALA A 135 -19.84 -2.41 22.00
C ALA A 135 -19.78 -0.93 22.40
N ASN A 136 -19.60 -0.03 21.42
CA ASN A 136 -19.58 1.41 21.61
C ASN A 136 -20.96 1.95 22.01
N ASN A 137 -22.02 1.48 21.35
CA ASN A 137 -23.41 1.83 21.67
C ASN A 137 -23.80 1.35 23.08
N ALA A 138 -23.47 0.11 23.45
CA ALA A 138 -23.73 -0.40 24.79
C ALA A 138 -22.97 0.38 25.88
N LYS A 139 -21.69 0.72 25.65
CA LYS A 139 -20.91 1.56 26.57
C LYS A 139 -21.51 2.96 26.73
N ALA A 140 -21.97 3.57 25.65
CA ALA A 140 -22.61 4.89 25.70
C ALA A 140 -23.90 4.86 26.53
N VAL A 141 -24.78 3.88 26.27
CA VAL A 141 -26.03 3.70 27.01
C VAL A 141 -25.77 3.46 28.50
N VAL A 142 -24.85 2.56 28.83
CA VAL A 142 -24.50 2.25 30.23
C VAL A 142 -23.93 3.49 30.93
N LYS A 143 -23.08 4.27 30.26
CA LYS A 143 -22.52 5.51 30.83
C LYS A 143 -23.62 6.53 31.13
N THR A 144 -24.61 6.68 30.25
CA THR A 144 -25.77 7.55 30.49
C THR A 144 -26.59 7.10 31.71
N PHE A 145 -26.79 5.79 31.89
CA PHE A 145 -27.49 5.27 33.08
C PHE A 145 -26.68 5.41 34.37
N HIS A 146 -25.35 5.45 34.30
CA HIS A 146 -24.49 5.59 35.48
C HIS A 146 -24.29 7.05 35.93
N GLU A 147 -24.56 8.03 35.06
CA GLU A 147 -24.54 9.47 35.37
C GLU A 147 -25.90 10.03 35.79
N THR A 148 -26.98 9.24 35.74
CA THR A 148 -28.34 9.63 36.17
C THR A 148 -28.68 9.03 37.52
#